data_AF-A0A924A734-F1
#
_entry.id   AF-A0A924A734-F1
#
_cell.length_a   1.000
_cell.length_b   1.000
_cell.length_c   1.000
_cell.angle_alpha   90.00
_cell.angle_beta   90.00
_cell.angle_gamma   90.00
#
_symmetry.space_group_name_H-M   'P 1'
#
loop_
_entity.id
_entity.type
_entity.pdbx_description
1 polymer ?
#
loop_
_entity_poly.entity_id
_entity_poly.type
_entity_poly.pdbx_seq_one_letter_code
_entity_poly.pdbx_strand_id
1 'polypeptide(L)'
;GKIYSSTPGLPEKEIGEGKGCSIETINEKNVYAWAENDGVVFINSKGEKKLLGKGTLPVIKALNNEVAICIWQNEKEIHSAIVPL
;
A
#
# COMPACT_ATOMS: atom_id res chain seq x y z
N GLY A 1 7.67 -9.70 -7.92
CA GLY A 1 9.01 -9.11 -7.71
C GLY A 1 9.07 -8.60 -6.30
N LYS A 2 10.22 -8.63 -5.64
CA LYS A 2 10.34 -8.18 -4.25
C LYS A 2 10.07 -6.67 -4.14
N ILE A 3 9.35 -6.28 -3.09
CA ILE A 3 9.06 -4.88 -2.75
C ILE A 3 9.93 -4.51 -1.55
N TYR A 4 10.63 -3.40 -1.67
CA TYR A 4 11.55 -2.90 -0.64
C TYR A 4 11.12 -1.52 -0.16
N SER A 5 11.43 -1.23 1.09
CA SER A 5 11.34 0.09 1.70
C SER A 5 12.73 0.50 2.18
N SER A 6 13.06 1.78 2.09
CA SER A 6 14.31 2.32 2.63
C SER A 6 14.03 3.58 3.44
N THR A 7 14.77 3.73 4.53
CA THR A 7 14.87 4.97 5.29
C THR A 7 16.20 5.62 4.93
N PRO A 8 16.26 6.95 4.70
CA PRO A 8 17.51 7.63 4.38
C PRO A 8 18.63 7.27 5.37
N GLY A 9 19.77 6.84 4.83
CA GLY A 9 20.93 6.42 5.63
C GLY A 9 20.89 4.98 6.15
N LEU A 10 19.83 4.21 5.90
CA LEU A 10 19.71 2.80 6.26
C LEU A 10 19.60 1.88 5.03
N PRO A 11 20.07 0.63 5.11
CA PRO A 11 19.82 -0.37 4.07
C PRO A 11 18.33 -0.57 3.82
N GLU A 12 18.00 -0.95 2.59
CA GLU A 12 16.62 -1.33 2.27
C GLU A 12 16.18 -2.58 3.04
N LYS A 13 14.88 -2.65 3.31
CA LYS A 13 14.21 -3.78 3.96
C LYS A 13 13.13 -4.30 3.04
N GLU A 14 13.11 -5.61 2.83
CA GLU A 14 12.02 -6.29 2.12
C GLU A 14 10.72 -6.20 2.93
N ILE A 15 9.63 -5.77 2.28
CA ILE A 15 8.30 -5.61 2.90
C ILE A 15 7.25 -6.55 2.29
N GLY A 16 7.53 -7.14 1.13
CA GLY A 16 6.64 -8.11 0.49
C GLY A 16 7.07 -8.47 -0.93
N GLU A 17 6.17 -9.15 -1.63
CA GLU A 17 6.34 -9.53 -3.03
C GLU A 17 5.12 -9.09 -3.84
N GLY A 18 5.35 -8.51 -5.01
CA GLY A 18 4.26 -8.08 -5.88
C GLY A 18 4.71 -7.21 -7.04
N LYS A 19 3.79 -6.33 -7.47
CA LYS A 19 4.01 -5.32 -8.52
C LYS A 19 3.10 -4.10 -8.30
N GLY A 20 3.43 -2.99 -8.97
CA GLY A 20 2.62 -1.77 -8.92
C GLY A 20 2.52 -1.19 -7.50
N CYS A 21 3.66 -1.03 -6.83
CA CYS A 21 3.68 -0.50 -5.46
C CYS A 21 3.37 1.00 -5.44
N SER A 22 2.58 1.43 -4.47
CA SER A 22 2.31 2.82 -4.11
C SER A 22 2.72 3.05 -2.66
N ILE A 23 3.22 4.25 -2.36
CA ILE A 23 3.62 4.70 -1.04
C ILE A 23 2.95 6.04 -0.75
N GLU A 24 2.57 6.27 0.50
CA GLU A 24 2.19 7.58 1.02
C GLU A 24 2.81 7.77 2.41
N THR A 25 3.22 9.00 2.72
CA THR A 25 3.81 9.35 4.02
C THR A 25 2.86 10.26 4.77
N ILE A 26 2.38 9.82 5.94
CA ILE A 26 1.40 10.55 6.75
C ILE A 26 1.88 10.55 8.19
N ASN A 27 2.04 11.74 8.79
CA ASN A 27 2.64 11.89 10.13
C ASN A 27 3.96 11.13 10.28
N GLU A 28 4.87 11.30 9.32
CA GLU A 28 6.20 10.65 9.28
C GLU A 28 6.16 9.12 9.20
N LYS A 29 4.97 8.53 9.01
CA LYS A 29 4.77 7.10 8.87
C LYS A 29 4.48 6.76 7.43
N ASN A 30 5.23 5.81 6.91
CA ASN A 30 5.02 5.31 5.55
C ASN A 30 4.00 4.18 5.56
N VAL A 31 3.07 4.22 4.62
CA VAL A 31 2.16 3.12 4.29
C VAL A 31 2.35 2.73 2.84
N TYR A 32 2.08 1.47 2.52
CA TYR A 32 2.33 0.93 1.19
C TYR A 32 1.18 0.07 0.71
N ALA A 33 1.00 -0.01 -0.60
CA ALA A 33 0.08 -0.93 -1.22
C ALA A 33 0.66 -1.48 -2.52
N TRP A 34 0.45 -2.76 -2.79
CA TRP A 34 0.88 -3.41 -4.04
C TRP A 34 -0.08 -4.53 -4.42
N ALA A 35 0.05 -5.02 -5.65
CA ALA A 35 -0.67 -6.20 -6.11
C ALA A 35 0.14 -7.48 -5.85
N GLU A 36 -0.45 -8.44 -5.15
CA GLU A 36 0.10 -9.76 -4.78
C GLU A 36 -1.00 -10.82 -4.94
N ASN A 37 -0.73 -11.90 -5.71
CA ASN A 37 -1.66 -13.01 -5.92
C ASN A 37 -3.11 -12.58 -6.26
N ASP A 38 -3.26 -11.74 -7.29
CA ASP A 38 -4.51 -11.11 -7.75
C ASP A 38 -5.22 -10.20 -6.73
N GLY A 39 -4.59 -9.94 -5.59
CA GLY A 39 -5.10 -9.10 -4.52
C GLY A 39 -4.31 -7.81 -4.33
N VAL A 40 -4.99 -6.75 -3.89
CA VAL A 40 -4.34 -5.53 -3.40
C VAL A 40 -4.07 -5.70 -1.92
N VAL A 41 -2.78 -5.72 -1.57
CA VAL A 41 -2.30 -5.75 -0.19
C VAL A 41 -1.96 -4.33 0.23
N PHE A 42 -2.43 -3.93 1.41
CA PHE A 42 -2.02 -2.72 2.12
C PHE A 42 -1.17 -3.12 3.32
N ILE A 43 -0.09 -2.40 3.58
CA ILE A 43 0.72 -2.52 4.79
C ILE A 43 0.74 -1.19 5.53
N ASN A 44 0.43 -1.23 6.82
CA ASN A 44 0.51 -0.04 7.66
C ASN A 44 1.94 0.21 8.16
N SER A 45 2.10 1.31 8.88
CA SER A 45 3.37 1.75 9.46
C SER A 45 4.00 0.77 10.46
N LYS A 46 3.21 -0.17 11.00
CA LYS A 46 3.65 -1.23 11.93
C LYS A 46 4.05 -2.52 11.22
N GLY A 47 3.90 -2.58 9.90
CA GLY A 47 4.17 -3.79 9.11
C GLY A 47 3.00 -4.77 9.07
N GLU A 48 1.82 -4.38 9.53
CA GLU A 48 0.62 -5.23 9.48
C GLU A 48 0.03 -5.20 8.07
N LYS A 49 -0.10 -6.37 7.45
CA LYS A 49 -0.66 -6.54 6.11
C LYS A 49 -2.16 -6.78 6.16
N LYS A 50 -2.88 -6.18 5.22
CA LYS A 50 -4.32 -6.36 5.01
C LYS A 50 -4.62 -6.53 3.52
N LEU A 51 -5.35 -7.58 3.16
CA LEU A 51 -5.93 -7.72 1.82
C LEU A 51 -7.15 -6.81 1.72
N LEU A 52 -7.15 -5.89 0.74
CA LEU A 52 -8.25 -4.96 0.51
C LEU A 52 -9.28 -5.49 -0.49
N GLY A 53 -8.86 -6.31 -1.45
CA GLY A 53 -9.73 -6.88 -2.47
C GLY A 53 -8.94 -7.38 -3.67
N LYS A 54 -9.62 -7.94 -4.67
CA LYS A 54 -8.99 -8.33 -5.94
C LYS A 54 -8.65 -7.09 -6.77
N GLY A 55 -7.57 -7.15 -7.53
CA GLY A 55 -7.22 -6.12 -8.52
C GLY A 55 -5.75 -5.75 -8.56
N THR A 56 -5.46 -4.64 -9.23
CA THR A 56 -4.10 -4.16 -9.48
C THR A 56 -4.04 -2.63 -9.51
N LEU A 57 -2.84 -2.08 -9.67
CA LEU A 57 -2.59 -0.63 -9.79
C LEU A 57 -3.12 0.18 -8.58
N PRO A 58 -2.76 -0.20 -7.34
CA PRO A 58 -3.17 0.57 -6.18
C PRO A 58 -2.55 1.96 -6.17
N VAL A 59 -3.31 2.94 -5.69
CA VAL A 59 -2.89 4.30 -5.39
C VAL A 59 -3.38 4.65 -3.99
N ILE A 60 -2.50 5.16 -3.14
CA ILE A 60 -2.84 5.64 -1.81
C ILE A 60 -2.94 7.18 -1.83
N LYS A 61 -3.93 7.72 -1.12
CA LYS A 61 -4.00 9.14 -0.78
C LYS A 61 -4.36 9.36 0.67
N ALA A 62 -3.65 10.26 1.33
CA ALA A 62 -4.02 10.73 2.65
C ALA A 62 -5.37 11.47 2.58
N LEU A 63 -6.32 11.09 3.44
CA LEU A 63 -7.54 11.88 3.64
C LEU A 63 -7.34 12.87 4.78
N ASN A 64 -6.64 12.44 5.84
CA ASN A 64 -6.22 13.25 6.97
C ASN A 64 -5.05 12.55 7.69
N ASN A 65 -4.81 12.94 8.94
CA ASN A 65 -3.74 12.45 9.80
C ASN A 65 -3.98 11.04 10.41
N GLU A 66 -5.14 10.45 10.21
CA GLU A 66 -5.56 9.18 10.84
C GLU A 66 -5.95 8.10 9.82
N VAL A 67 -6.40 8.50 8.64
CA VAL A 67 -6.87 7.59 7.59
C VAL A 67 -6.37 7.98 6.20
N ALA A 68 -6.20 6.95 5.37
CA ALA A 68 -5.95 7.07 3.95
C ALA A 68 -7.05 6.35 3.15
N ILE A 69 -7.18 6.71 1.88
CA ILE A 69 -7.94 5.95 0.90
C ILE A 69 -6.95 5.20 -0.01
N CYS A 70 -7.17 3.90 -0.17
CA CYS A 70 -6.50 3.10 -1.21
C CYS A 70 -7.51 2.86 -2.34
N ILE A 71 -7.12 3.20 -3.57
CA ILE A 71 -7.93 3.11 -4.78
C ILE A 71 -7.22 2.16 -5.74
N TRP A 72 -7.93 1.25 -6.38
CA TRP A 72 -7.33 0.29 -7.30
C TRP A 72 -8.29 -0.10 -8.43
N GLN A 73 -7.75 -0.72 -9.48
CA GLN A 73 -8.53 -1.20 -10.62
C GLN A 73 -8.79 -2.70 -10.51
N ASN A 74 -10.02 -3.11 -10.75
CA ASN A 74 -10.41 -4.52 -10.93
C ASN A 74 -11.51 -4.60 -12.00
N GLU A 75 -11.39 -5.49 -12.98
CA GLU A 75 -12.44 -5.75 -13.99
C GLU A 75 -13.02 -4.50 -14.69
N LYS A 76 -12.17 -3.49 -14.98
CA LYS A 76 -12.54 -2.17 -15.55
C LYS A 76 -13.36 -1.27 -14.61
N GLU A 77 -13.48 -1.64 -13.35
CA GLU A 77 -14.06 -0.84 -12.29
C GLU A 77 -12.97 -0.27 -11.37
N ILE A 78 -13.30 0.85 -10.73
CA ILE A 78 -12.47 1.46 -9.70
C ILE A 78 -13.05 1.07 -8.35
N HIS A 79 -12.23 0.41 -7.55
CA HIS A 79 -12.54 0.04 -6.18
C HIS A 79 -11.78 0.94 -5.22
N SER A 80 -12.30 1.06 -4.00
CA SER A 80 -11.60 1.79 -2.94
C SER A 80 -11.90 1.22 -1.56
N ALA A 81 -10.99 1.48 -0.63
CA ALA A 81 -11.16 1.20 0.79
C ALA A 81 -10.49 2.28 1.62
N ILE A 82 -11.17 2.72 2.68
CA ILE A 82 -10.57 3.56 3.71
C ILE A 82 -9.77 2.66 4.66
N VAL A 83 -8.53 3.03 4.91
CA VAL A 83 -7.58 2.28 5.74
C VAL A 83 -7.05 3.17 6.85
N PRO A 84 -6.98 2.66 8.10
CA PRO A 84 -6.29 3.35 9.19
C PRO A 84 -4.78 3.27 9.01
N LEU A 85 -4.06 4.24 9.60
CA LEU A 85 -2.61 4.39 9.53
C LEU A 85 -1.82 3.62 10.61
#